data_AF-A0A353YZQ4-F1
#
_entry.id   AF-A0A353YZQ4-F1
#
_cell.length_a   1.000
_cell.length_b   1.000
_cell.length_c   1.000
_cell.angle_alpha   90.00
_cell.angle_beta   90.00
_cell.angle_gamma   90.00
#
_symmetry.space_group_name_H-M   'P 1'
#
loop_
_entity.id
_entity.type
_entity.pdbx_description
1 polymer ?
#
loop_
_entity_poly.entity_id
_entity_poly.type
_entity_poly.pdbx_seq_one_letter_code
_entity_poly.pdbx_strand_id
1 'polypeptide(L)'
;MKHSPQKINNSQFMKTFNQLSHFSRGIDSMKKIRRFLLLTGLLLITQFSFSQVYYSYQSGDWNQVSTWTHDPGGTTQTASDVPGDADSVVVLSSRTVSLPGDIATLNLNITIRTGGILDMNDYQFTNGLNFLDGQGTLRLATINFPGVVTNLFVEVDGGTTEYNNSADFTLPSVQAEYNNLIINASGFVATQLADLTINGNLTVANGIFRINDNTNTTALTLTVNGNVFVAAAGSIRVGEGATNVVDDPMHWGHDGGTAPYLNYYLRFHTINLYGDFVNNGSVRFTNLSYPVYNLFPPTTSGATAGAASVYFFGASDNSLICNGTTDFYNLIIDKGVDQSFTLNVYSSAYTNFRLFGANSAEYQNASANPDVRKALWIRAGTLALDGLLVIPSLSEADPFNPGDETTNYLIPSNGALQIDGPNVAVFTTADDYQEINAAYGVAAPDNGTIGITSGLYSAV
;
A
#
# COMPACT_ATOMS: atom_id res chain seq x y z
N MET A 1 59.64 67.19 -86.18
CA MET A 1 58.47 66.50 -85.60
C MET A 1 58.74 66.26 -84.12
N LYS A 2 58.01 66.94 -83.23
CA LYS A 2 58.16 66.82 -81.76
C LYS A 2 57.39 65.58 -81.28
N HIS A 3 58.06 64.63 -80.66
CA HIS A 3 57.44 63.48 -79.98
C HIS A 3 57.29 63.76 -78.48
N SER A 4 56.05 63.66 -77.98
CA SER A 4 55.66 63.86 -76.58
C SER A 4 56.10 62.71 -75.66
N PRO A 5 56.40 63.00 -74.37
CA PRO A 5 56.77 62.02 -73.35
C PRO A 5 55.55 61.29 -72.74
N GLN A 6 55.72 60.00 -72.42
CA GLN A 6 54.74 59.16 -71.71
C GLN A 6 54.62 59.55 -70.22
N LYS A 7 53.38 59.72 -69.77
CA LYS A 7 53.00 59.91 -68.36
C LYS A 7 53.20 58.62 -67.56
N ILE A 8 53.90 58.70 -66.43
CA ILE A 8 53.94 57.65 -65.41
C ILE A 8 52.62 57.67 -64.64
N ASN A 9 51.98 56.52 -64.51
CA ASN A 9 50.61 56.36 -64.03
C ASN A 9 50.57 56.17 -62.50
N ASN A 10 50.23 57.22 -61.74
CA ASN A 10 50.10 57.22 -60.27
C ASN A 10 49.07 56.22 -59.71
N SER A 11 48.26 55.59 -60.57
CA SER A 11 47.29 54.53 -60.22
C SER A 11 47.96 53.25 -59.70
N GLN A 12 49.16 52.92 -60.18
CA GLN A 12 49.83 51.67 -59.79
C GLN A 12 50.46 51.74 -58.40
N PHE A 13 50.97 52.90 -57.97
CA PHE A 13 51.60 53.08 -56.66
C PHE A 13 50.59 53.09 -55.50
N MET A 14 49.38 53.62 -55.73
CA MET A 14 48.31 53.65 -54.71
C MET A 14 47.67 52.26 -54.49
N LYS A 15 47.69 51.37 -55.48
CA LYS A 15 47.19 49.98 -55.33
C LYS A 15 48.10 49.12 -54.46
N THR A 16 49.42 49.29 -54.54
CA THR A 16 50.39 48.54 -53.73
C THR A 16 50.40 48.98 -52.26
N PHE A 17 50.19 50.28 -51.99
CA PHE A 17 50.16 50.80 -50.62
C PHE A 17 48.91 50.37 -49.84
N ASN A 18 47.74 50.32 -50.50
CA ASN A 18 46.51 49.82 -49.88
C ASN A 18 46.60 48.32 -49.55
N GLN A 19 47.21 47.49 -50.40
CA GLN A 19 47.39 46.05 -50.11
C GLN A 19 48.29 45.77 -48.91
N LEU A 20 49.36 46.55 -48.70
CA LEU A 20 50.24 46.44 -47.53
C LEU A 20 49.54 46.85 -46.22
N SER A 21 48.65 47.86 -46.26
CA SER A 21 47.85 48.28 -45.10
C SER A 21 46.80 47.24 -44.67
N HIS A 22 46.24 46.48 -45.62
CA HIS A 22 45.32 45.38 -45.35
C HIS A 22 46.05 44.14 -44.79
N PHE A 23 47.28 43.87 -45.23
CA PHE A 23 48.09 42.77 -44.73
C PHE A 23 48.57 42.99 -43.27
N SER A 24 48.97 44.23 -42.94
CA SER A 24 49.33 44.65 -41.58
C SER A 24 48.15 44.53 -40.60
N ARG A 25 46.94 44.96 -41.00
CA ARG A 25 45.72 44.82 -40.18
C ARG A 25 45.29 43.36 -39.96
N GLY A 26 45.55 42.47 -40.93
CA GLY A 26 45.30 41.03 -40.80
C GLY A 26 46.21 40.34 -39.77
N ILE A 27 47.47 40.75 -39.68
CA ILE A 27 48.45 40.18 -38.74
C ILE A 27 48.16 40.59 -37.29
N ASP A 28 47.75 41.84 -37.05
CA ASP A 28 47.36 42.30 -35.70
C ASP A 28 46.01 41.72 -35.26
N SER A 29 45.08 41.50 -36.20
CA SER A 29 43.83 40.77 -35.93
C SER A 29 44.10 39.31 -35.57
N MET A 30 45.04 38.63 -36.25
CA MET A 30 45.46 37.27 -35.91
C MET A 30 46.21 37.16 -34.58
N LYS A 31 46.99 38.17 -34.17
CA LYS A 31 47.62 38.21 -32.84
C LYS A 31 46.60 38.46 -31.73
N LYS A 32 45.56 39.28 -31.98
CA LYS A 32 44.43 39.48 -31.06
C LYS A 32 43.53 38.24 -30.99
N ILE A 33 43.29 37.54 -32.09
CA ILE A 33 42.54 36.27 -32.13
C ILE A 33 43.31 35.15 -31.43
N ARG A 34 44.64 35.07 -31.59
CA ARG A 34 45.47 34.14 -30.81
C ARG A 34 45.49 34.48 -29.32
N ARG A 35 45.55 35.77 -28.94
CA ARG A 35 45.46 36.20 -27.53
C ARG A 35 44.06 36.05 -26.96
N PHE A 36 43.00 36.17 -27.76
CA PHE A 36 41.61 35.96 -27.36
C PHE A 36 41.33 34.46 -27.21
N LEU A 37 41.82 33.61 -28.11
CA LEU A 37 41.74 32.14 -27.98
C LEU A 37 42.62 31.58 -26.85
N LEU A 38 43.70 32.28 -26.46
CA LEU A 38 44.51 31.95 -25.28
C LEU A 38 43.92 32.48 -23.96
N LEU A 39 43.00 33.45 -24.00
CA LEU A 39 42.27 33.95 -22.81
C LEU A 39 40.84 33.40 -22.68
N THR A 40 40.26 32.87 -23.76
CA THR A 40 39.01 32.09 -23.75
C THR A 40 39.27 30.59 -23.83
N GLY A 41 40.44 30.15 -23.36
CA GLY A 41 40.58 28.83 -22.74
C GLY A 41 39.84 28.82 -21.41
N LEU A 42 38.54 29.13 -21.45
CA LEU A 42 37.64 28.79 -20.37
C LEU A 42 37.64 27.27 -20.34
N LEU A 43 38.34 26.77 -19.34
CA LEU A 43 38.36 25.42 -18.86
C LEU A 43 36.90 24.92 -18.75
N LEU A 44 36.33 24.44 -19.86
CA LEU A 44 35.23 23.49 -19.83
C LEU A 44 35.89 22.18 -19.36
N ILE A 45 36.20 22.10 -18.07
CA ILE A 45 36.16 20.80 -17.41
C ILE A 45 34.70 20.41 -17.51
N THR A 46 34.35 19.65 -18.55
CA THR A 46 33.29 18.67 -18.38
C THR A 46 33.78 17.81 -17.23
N GLN A 47 33.23 18.01 -16.03
CA GLN A 47 33.43 17.04 -14.97
C GLN A 47 32.83 15.76 -15.53
N PHE A 48 33.69 14.87 -16.01
CA PHE A 48 33.36 13.46 -16.02
C PHE A 48 33.28 13.11 -14.54
N SER A 49 32.09 13.26 -13.95
CA SER A 49 31.78 12.61 -12.70
C SER A 49 31.82 11.12 -13.01
N PHE A 50 32.95 10.49 -12.70
CA PHE A 50 33.01 9.05 -12.65
C PHE A 50 32.12 8.64 -11.48
N SER A 51 31.02 7.95 -11.77
CA SER A 51 30.19 7.32 -10.75
C SER A 51 31.08 6.45 -9.86
N GLN A 52 31.06 6.71 -8.55
CA GLN A 52 31.74 5.93 -7.54
C GLN A 52 30.72 5.12 -6.74
N VAL A 53 31.22 4.11 -6.02
CA VAL A 53 30.40 3.34 -5.07
C VAL A 53 30.82 3.72 -3.66
N TYR A 54 29.84 4.16 -2.87
CA TYR A 54 29.96 4.47 -1.46
C TYR A 54 29.23 3.38 -0.65
N TYR A 55 29.90 2.91 0.39
CA TYR A 55 29.34 1.99 1.37
C TYR A 55 29.29 2.70 2.72
N SER A 56 28.25 2.43 3.51
CA SER A 56 28.18 2.96 4.88
C SER A 56 29.26 2.32 5.77
N TYR A 57 30.27 3.09 6.17
CA TYR A 57 31.34 2.68 7.09
C TYR A 57 30.82 2.50 8.52
N GLN A 58 29.97 3.43 8.98
CA GLN A 58 29.29 3.42 10.26
C GLN A 58 27.91 4.05 10.14
N SER A 59 27.09 3.94 11.18
CA SER A 59 25.83 4.70 11.24
C SER A 59 26.14 6.19 11.43
N GLY A 60 25.34 7.04 10.81
CA GLY A 60 25.54 8.49 10.87
C GLY A 60 24.81 9.24 9.78
N ASP A 61 25.01 10.55 9.74
CA ASP A 61 24.33 11.42 8.80
C ASP A 61 24.92 11.29 7.39
N TRP A 62 24.06 11.37 6.37
CA TRP A 62 24.41 11.27 4.96
C TRP A 62 25.49 12.28 4.53
N ASN A 63 25.47 13.48 5.10
CA ASN A 63 26.40 14.56 4.72
C ASN A 63 27.75 14.52 5.47
N GLN A 64 28.01 13.46 6.25
CA GLN A 64 29.28 13.31 6.96
C GLN A 64 30.20 12.34 6.22
N VAL A 65 31.42 12.78 5.91
CA VAL A 65 32.46 11.94 5.29
C VAL A 65 32.74 10.70 6.14
N SER A 66 32.66 10.81 7.46
CA SER A 66 32.86 9.69 8.38
C SER A 66 31.80 8.58 8.27
N THR A 67 30.66 8.84 7.62
CA THR A 67 29.62 7.84 7.37
C THR A 67 30.02 6.89 6.25
N TRP A 68 30.92 7.31 5.36
CA TRP A 68 31.15 6.63 4.09
C TRP A 68 32.54 6.02 3.94
N THR A 69 32.62 5.05 3.03
CA THR A 69 33.86 4.45 2.56
C THR A 69 33.70 3.92 1.15
N HIS A 70 34.80 3.76 0.42
CA HIS A 70 34.84 2.99 -0.83
C HIS A 70 35.17 1.50 -0.61
N ASP A 71 35.40 1.08 0.65
CA ASP A 71 35.58 -0.32 1.03
C ASP A 71 34.23 -1.06 0.99
N PRO A 72 34.03 -2.06 0.10
CA PRO A 72 32.77 -2.80 0.02
C PRO A 72 32.38 -3.55 1.29
N GLY A 73 33.35 -3.83 2.18
CA GLY A 73 33.10 -4.45 3.48
C GLY A 73 32.65 -3.46 4.56
N GLY A 74 32.79 -2.16 4.35
CA GLY A 74 32.49 -1.15 5.37
C GLY A 74 33.40 -1.20 6.60
N THR A 75 34.60 -1.79 6.48
CA THR A 75 35.50 -2.06 7.62
C THR A 75 36.64 -1.08 7.76
N THR A 76 36.99 -0.39 6.68
CA THR A 76 38.02 0.64 6.64
C THR A 76 37.43 1.94 6.10
N GLN A 77 37.75 3.08 6.70
CA GLN A 77 37.28 4.39 6.20
C GLN A 77 38.24 4.88 5.13
N THR A 78 37.78 4.93 3.87
CA THR A 78 38.61 5.30 2.72
C THR A 78 38.06 6.47 1.90
N ALA A 79 36.79 6.85 2.11
CA ALA A 79 36.18 8.01 1.46
C ALA A 79 36.69 9.31 2.09
N SER A 80 36.89 10.33 1.25
CA SER A 80 37.29 11.70 1.66
C SER A 80 36.19 12.75 1.44
N ASP A 81 35.07 12.32 0.89
CA ASP A 81 33.91 13.07 0.46
C ASP A 81 32.62 12.28 0.76
N VAL A 82 31.49 12.78 0.25
CA VAL A 82 30.16 12.20 0.43
C VAL A 82 29.56 11.88 -0.95
N PRO A 83 28.57 10.97 -1.04
CA PRO A 83 27.93 10.64 -2.32
C PRO A 83 27.44 11.87 -3.09
N GLY A 84 27.90 12.00 -4.33
CA GLY A 84 27.56 13.04 -5.29
C GLY A 84 26.72 12.53 -6.46
N ASP A 85 26.62 13.35 -7.51
CA ASP A 85 25.75 13.08 -8.65
C ASP A 85 26.14 11.77 -9.36
N ALA A 86 25.13 10.96 -9.69
CA ALA A 86 25.25 9.66 -10.37
C ALA A 86 25.99 8.56 -9.59
N ASP A 87 26.36 8.78 -8.33
CA ASP A 87 27.03 7.78 -7.51
C ASP A 87 26.08 6.64 -7.10
N SER A 88 26.69 5.49 -6.76
CA SER A 88 26.01 4.35 -6.16
C SER A 88 26.25 4.33 -4.65
N VAL A 89 25.19 4.16 -3.88
CA VAL A 89 25.23 4.15 -2.42
C VAL A 89 24.69 2.82 -1.92
N VAL A 90 25.46 2.15 -1.07
CA VAL A 90 25.08 0.89 -0.45
C VAL A 90 25.05 1.06 1.06
N VAL A 91 23.84 1.07 1.63
CA VAL A 91 23.65 1.01 3.09
C VAL A 91 23.85 -0.44 3.51
N LEU A 92 24.92 -0.71 4.24
CA LEU A 92 25.28 -2.05 4.71
C LEU A 92 24.38 -2.51 5.88
N SER A 93 24.33 -3.83 6.08
CA SER A 93 23.60 -4.44 7.18
C SER A 93 24.04 -3.88 8.55
N SER A 94 23.08 -3.71 9.46
CA SER A 94 23.29 -3.13 10.80
C SER A 94 23.80 -1.69 10.81
N ARG A 95 23.66 -0.96 9.69
CA ARG A 95 23.95 0.48 9.61
C ARG A 95 22.66 1.27 9.46
N THR A 96 22.65 2.46 10.05
CA THR A 96 21.60 3.46 9.86
C THR A 96 22.23 4.71 9.27
N VAL A 97 21.85 5.06 8.06
CA VAL A 97 22.23 6.34 7.44
C VAL A 97 21.03 7.27 7.52
N SER A 98 21.20 8.45 8.11
CA SER A 98 20.12 9.41 8.31
C SER A 98 20.28 10.63 7.41
N LEU A 99 19.18 11.18 6.89
CA LEU A 99 19.22 12.48 6.23
C LEU A 99 19.19 13.59 7.29
N PRO A 100 20.16 14.52 7.29
CA PRO A 100 20.15 15.70 8.15
C PRO A 100 19.51 16.93 7.47
N GLY A 101 19.04 16.77 6.24
CA GLY A 101 18.53 17.81 5.35
C GLY A 101 18.12 17.23 4.00
N ASP A 102 17.39 18.01 3.21
CA ASP A 102 17.02 17.64 1.84
C ASP A 102 18.27 17.41 0.96
N ILE A 103 18.23 16.35 0.16
CA ILE A 103 19.32 15.96 -0.75
C ILE A 103 18.91 16.26 -2.18
N ALA A 104 19.62 17.18 -2.82
CA ALA A 104 19.41 17.58 -4.21
C ALA A 104 20.36 16.88 -5.22
N THR A 105 21.12 15.89 -4.76
CA THR A 105 22.02 15.11 -5.61
C THR A 105 21.24 14.39 -6.72
N LEU A 106 21.74 14.47 -7.95
CA LEU A 106 21.08 13.93 -9.14
C LEU A 106 21.45 12.46 -9.36
N ASN A 107 20.49 11.68 -9.88
CA ASN A 107 20.72 10.34 -10.43
C ASN A 107 21.38 9.33 -9.48
N LEU A 108 21.16 9.44 -8.17
CA LEU A 108 21.68 8.48 -7.19
C LEU A 108 21.10 7.08 -7.43
N ASN A 109 21.95 6.07 -7.25
CA ASN A 109 21.56 4.66 -7.23
C ASN A 109 21.72 4.15 -5.79
N ILE A 110 20.63 3.73 -5.13
CA ILE A 110 20.68 3.34 -3.72
C ILE A 110 20.33 1.86 -3.57
N THR A 111 21.14 1.13 -2.81
CA THR A 111 20.85 -0.22 -2.35
C THR A 111 20.86 -0.25 -0.83
N ILE A 112 19.75 -0.65 -0.21
CA ILE A 112 19.66 -0.83 1.24
C ILE A 112 19.74 -2.32 1.53
N ARG A 113 20.87 -2.81 2.04
CA ARG A 113 21.04 -4.23 2.35
C ARG A 113 20.15 -4.65 3.52
N THR A 114 19.81 -5.94 3.59
CA THR A 114 19.03 -6.52 4.69
C THR A 114 19.60 -6.11 6.05
N GLY A 115 18.73 -5.59 6.92
CA GLY A 115 19.10 -5.06 8.24
C GLY A 115 19.83 -3.71 8.24
N GLY A 116 20.05 -3.10 7.08
CA GLY A 116 20.43 -1.70 6.93
C GLY A 116 19.19 -0.79 6.88
N ILE A 117 19.36 0.47 7.29
CA ILE A 117 18.29 1.47 7.34
C ILE A 117 18.76 2.76 6.67
N LEU A 118 17.99 3.23 5.69
CA LEU A 118 18.05 4.63 5.23
C LEU A 118 16.89 5.38 5.89
N ASP A 119 17.21 6.27 6.81
CA ASP A 119 16.25 7.06 7.57
C ASP A 119 16.17 8.47 7.00
N MET A 120 15.07 8.80 6.33
CA MET A 120 14.90 10.12 5.72
C MET A 120 14.45 11.19 6.72
N ASN A 121 14.06 10.80 7.95
CA ASN A 121 13.44 11.72 8.90
C ASN A 121 12.34 12.55 8.23
N ASP A 122 12.35 13.87 8.42
CA ASP A 122 11.43 14.84 7.83
C ASP A 122 11.90 15.39 6.46
N TYR A 123 12.92 14.78 5.86
CA TYR A 123 13.59 15.27 4.65
C TYR A 123 13.29 14.41 3.42
N GLN A 124 13.81 14.83 2.27
CA GLN A 124 13.58 14.14 1.00
C GLN A 124 14.78 14.17 0.03
N PHE A 125 14.75 13.28 -0.96
CA PHE A 125 15.56 13.41 -2.18
C PHE A 125 14.79 14.27 -3.20
N THR A 126 15.09 15.56 -3.27
CA THR A 126 14.27 16.53 -4.01
C THR A 126 14.28 16.32 -5.53
N ASN A 127 15.34 15.69 -6.05
CA ASN A 127 15.47 15.35 -7.47
C ASN A 127 15.15 13.88 -7.77
N GLY A 128 14.63 13.15 -6.79
CA GLY A 128 14.39 11.71 -6.89
C GLY A 128 15.69 10.90 -6.98
N LEU A 129 15.52 9.61 -7.28
CA LEU A 129 16.58 8.62 -7.43
C LEU A 129 16.55 8.04 -8.85
N ASN A 130 17.72 7.66 -9.38
CA ASN A 130 17.76 6.87 -10.61
C ASN A 130 17.38 5.42 -10.33
N PHE A 131 17.83 4.87 -9.20
CA PHE A 131 17.62 3.47 -8.86
C PHE A 131 17.47 3.29 -7.35
N LEU A 132 16.53 2.43 -6.93
CA LEU A 132 16.36 2.01 -5.54
C LEU A 132 16.10 0.50 -5.48
N ASP A 133 16.87 -0.20 -4.65
CA ASP A 133 16.78 -1.65 -4.46
C ASP A 133 17.25 -2.06 -3.05
N GLY A 134 17.15 -3.35 -2.75
CA GLY A 134 17.62 -3.99 -1.55
C GLY A 134 16.49 -4.39 -0.61
N GLN A 135 16.86 -5.14 0.42
CA GLN A 135 15.96 -5.80 1.36
C GLN A 135 15.96 -5.15 2.76
N GLY A 136 16.62 -4.01 2.90
CA GLY A 136 16.64 -3.23 4.13
C GLY A 136 15.40 -2.34 4.29
N THR A 137 15.50 -1.36 5.19
CA THR A 137 14.40 -0.46 5.52
C THR A 137 14.65 0.94 4.99
N LEU A 138 13.66 1.49 4.28
CA LEU A 138 13.52 2.91 4.02
C LEU A 138 12.53 3.48 5.03
N ARG A 139 13.00 4.32 5.95
CA ARG A 139 12.16 4.94 6.98
C ARG A 139 11.87 6.40 6.64
N LEU A 140 10.60 6.79 6.80
CA LEU A 140 10.07 8.10 6.46
C LEU A 140 9.23 8.64 7.62
N ALA A 141 9.55 9.84 8.13
CA ALA A 141 8.67 10.57 9.05
C ALA A 141 7.72 11.55 8.32
N THR A 142 7.75 11.51 6.97
CA THR A 142 6.90 12.27 6.07
C THR A 142 6.29 11.37 5.00
N ILE A 143 5.50 11.95 4.11
CA ILE A 143 4.92 11.28 2.93
C ILE A 143 5.89 11.26 1.72
N ASN A 144 7.14 11.68 1.90
CA ASN A 144 8.07 11.91 0.78
C ASN A 144 8.79 10.61 0.38
N PHE A 145 8.04 9.59 -0.01
CA PHE A 145 8.65 8.44 -0.68
C PHE A 145 9.38 8.94 -1.95
N PRO A 146 10.67 8.63 -2.16
CA PRO A 146 11.42 9.17 -3.28
C PRO A 146 10.79 8.81 -4.63
N GLY A 147 10.72 9.76 -5.55
CA GLY A 147 10.46 9.41 -6.95
C GLY A 147 11.66 8.63 -7.50
N VAL A 148 11.45 7.42 -8.02
CA VAL A 148 12.54 6.54 -8.49
C VAL A 148 12.29 6.14 -9.94
N VAL A 149 13.30 6.28 -10.81
CA VAL A 149 13.19 5.89 -12.23
C VAL A 149 13.10 4.37 -12.40
N THR A 150 13.91 3.60 -11.68
CA THR A 150 13.84 2.13 -11.61
C THR A 150 13.81 1.69 -10.16
N ASN A 151 12.67 1.15 -9.72
CA ASN A 151 12.40 0.88 -8.31
C ASN A 151 12.20 -0.62 -8.05
N LEU A 152 13.28 -1.36 -7.82
CA LEU A 152 13.19 -2.77 -7.44
C LEU A 152 12.85 -2.96 -5.96
N PHE A 153 12.97 -1.91 -5.16
CA PHE A 153 12.70 -1.95 -3.72
C PHE A 153 11.23 -2.23 -3.37
N VAL A 154 10.30 -1.92 -4.26
CA VAL A 154 8.85 -2.14 -4.06
C VAL A 154 8.35 -3.45 -4.66
N GLU A 155 9.18 -4.13 -5.45
CA GLU A 155 8.87 -5.42 -6.07
C GLU A 155 8.95 -6.57 -5.07
N VAL A 156 8.44 -7.75 -5.44
CA VAL A 156 8.65 -8.99 -4.67
C VAL A 156 10.14 -9.18 -4.37
N ASP A 157 10.46 -9.64 -3.15
CA ASP A 157 11.82 -9.76 -2.61
C ASP A 157 12.60 -8.44 -2.43
N GLY A 158 11.97 -7.29 -2.65
CA GLY A 158 12.49 -5.95 -2.33
C GLY A 158 12.51 -5.63 -0.84
N GLY A 159 12.40 -4.35 -0.49
CA GLY A 159 12.65 -3.86 0.86
C GLY A 159 11.42 -3.63 1.73
N THR A 160 11.62 -2.85 2.78
CA THR A 160 10.56 -2.44 3.70
C THR A 160 10.46 -0.92 3.77
N THR A 161 9.28 -0.39 3.49
CA THR A 161 8.98 1.01 3.78
C THR A 161 8.36 1.13 5.17
N GLU A 162 8.95 1.95 6.03
CA GLU A 162 8.41 2.27 7.36
C GLU A 162 7.98 3.74 7.40
N TYR A 163 6.70 3.99 7.68
CA TYR A 163 6.20 5.32 8.00
C TYR A 163 6.12 5.50 9.51
N ASN A 164 6.87 6.47 10.05
CA ASN A 164 6.93 6.79 11.48
C ASN A 164 6.56 8.25 11.79
N ASN A 165 5.65 8.81 10.99
CA ASN A 165 5.20 10.19 11.10
C ASN A 165 4.69 10.54 12.52
N SER A 166 4.91 11.81 12.89
CA SER A 166 4.47 12.41 14.15
C SER A 166 3.19 13.25 14.04
N ALA A 167 2.40 13.00 12.98
CA ALA A 167 1.10 13.60 12.71
C ALA A 167 0.27 12.67 11.82
N ASP A 168 -1.05 12.88 11.77
CA ASP A 168 -1.92 12.21 10.80
C ASP A 168 -1.46 12.51 9.37
N PHE A 169 -1.52 11.50 8.50
CA PHE A 169 -1.07 11.63 7.12
C PHE A 169 -1.87 10.74 6.17
N THR A 170 -1.84 11.11 4.91
CA THR A 170 -2.35 10.29 3.80
C THR A 170 -1.16 9.66 3.11
N LEU A 171 -1.24 8.35 2.83
CA LEU A 171 -0.22 7.66 2.06
C LEU A 171 -0.10 8.29 0.66
N PRO A 172 1.11 8.41 0.09
CA PRO A 172 1.32 9.12 -1.16
C PRO A 172 0.59 8.42 -2.30
N SER A 173 -0.30 9.12 -3.00
CA SER A 173 -1.10 8.52 -4.09
C SER A 173 -0.25 8.05 -5.28
N VAL A 174 0.95 8.61 -5.45
CA VAL A 174 1.91 8.21 -6.48
C VAL A 174 2.64 6.92 -6.12
N GLN A 175 2.69 6.56 -4.82
CA GLN A 175 3.31 5.34 -4.33
C GLN A 175 2.22 4.32 -3.96
N ALA A 176 1.66 3.69 -4.98
CA ALA A 176 0.56 2.73 -4.87
C ALA A 176 1.01 1.27 -4.62
N GLU A 177 2.32 1.04 -4.54
CA GLU A 177 2.89 -0.31 -4.40
C GLU A 177 4.03 -0.32 -3.38
N TYR A 178 4.09 -1.34 -2.54
CA TYR A 178 5.22 -1.60 -1.63
C TYR A 178 5.56 -3.08 -1.66
N ASN A 179 6.81 -3.44 -1.35
CA ASN A 179 7.10 -4.82 -1.00
C ASN A 179 6.58 -5.12 0.41
N ASN A 180 7.28 -4.62 1.43
CA ASN A 180 6.76 -4.65 2.80
C ASN A 180 6.42 -3.22 3.26
N LEU A 181 5.34 -3.08 4.02
CA LEU A 181 4.89 -1.82 4.59
C LEU A 181 4.77 -1.93 6.11
N ILE A 182 5.41 -1.01 6.83
CA ILE A 182 5.27 -0.84 8.26
C ILE A 182 4.63 0.53 8.54
N ILE A 183 3.53 0.53 9.29
CA ILE A 183 2.96 1.72 9.92
C ILE A 183 3.40 1.74 11.38
N ASN A 184 4.22 2.72 11.74
CA ASN A 184 4.78 2.91 13.07
C ASN A 184 4.57 4.36 13.55
N ALA A 185 3.34 4.86 13.39
CA ALA A 185 2.97 6.25 13.65
C ALA A 185 2.16 6.34 14.96
N SER A 186 2.83 6.21 16.10
CA SER A 186 2.16 6.13 17.41
C SER A 186 1.27 7.34 17.68
N GLY A 187 -0.02 7.08 17.95
CA GLY A 187 -1.02 8.13 18.20
C GLY A 187 -1.62 8.79 16.95
N PHE A 188 -1.19 8.39 15.75
CA PHE A 188 -1.59 9.02 14.49
C PHE A 188 -2.23 8.03 13.50
N VAL A 189 -2.88 8.59 12.49
CA VAL A 189 -3.61 7.87 11.45
C VAL A 189 -2.87 7.98 10.11
N ALA A 190 -2.47 6.83 9.56
CA ALA A 190 -2.02 6.66 8.19
C ALA A 190 -3.24 6.32 7.31
N THR A 191 -3.62 7.20 6.39
CA THR A 191 -4.83 7.02 5.58
C THR A 191 -4.48 6.58 4.16
N GLN A 192 -5.00 5.44 3.71
CA GLN A 192 -5.00 5.00 2.32
C GLN A 192 -6.17 5.68 1.57
N LEU A 193 -5.89 6.51 0.56
CA LEU A 193 -6.91 7.17 -0.28
C LEU A 193 -6.89 6.73 -1.76
N ALA A 194 -6.11 5.70 -2.09
CA ALA A 194 -6.05 5.09 -3.40
C ALA A 194 -5.90 3.57 -3.24
N ASP A 195 -6.12 2.82 -4.31
CA ASP A 195 -5.84 1.38 -4.32
C ASP A 195 -4.36 1.14 -3.97
N LEU A 196 -4.12 0.11 -3.16
CA LEU A 196 -2.80 -0.17 -2.60
C LEU A 196 -2.44 -1.65 -2.73
N THR A 197 -1.28 -1.93 -3.30
CA THR A 197 -0.70 -3.27 -3.38
C THR A 197 0.51 -3.38 -2.47
N ILE A 198 0.54 -4.45 -1.68
CA ILE A 198 1.68 -4.83 -0.82
C ILE A 198 2.11 -6.24 -1.25
N ASN A 199 3.27 -6.34 -1.90
CA ASN A 199 3.78 -7.60 -2.46
C ASN A 199 4.25 -8.61 -1.40
N GLY A 200 4.59 -8.11 -0.22
CA GLY A 200 4.99 -8.86 0.95
C GLY A 200 4.07 -8.54 2.13
N ASN A 201 4.65 -8.18 3.26
CA ASN A 201 3.93 -8.09 4.53
C ASN A 201 3.42 -6.67 4.83
N LEU A 202 2.23 -6.58 5.42
CA LEU A 202 1.72 -5.38 6.08
C LEU A 202 1.88 -5.54 7.60
N THR A 203 2.58 -4.60 8.23
CA THR A 203 2.66 -4.52 9.70
C THR A 203 2.13 -3.17 10.19
N VAL A 204 1.16 -3.21 11.10
CA VAL A 204 0.74 -2.03 11.87
C VAL A 204 1.30 -2.17 13.29
N ALA A 205 2.48 -1.58 13.50
CA ALA A 205 3.22 -1.66 14.75
C ALA A 205 2.66 -0.70 15.80
N ASN A 206 2.37 0.54 15.40
CA ASN A 206 1.80 1.60 16.24
C ASN A 206 0.92 2.53 15.42
N GLY A 207 -0.16 3.04 16.02
CA GLY A 207 -1.08 3.95 15.36
C GLY A 207 -2.18 3.23 14.58
N ILE A 208 -2.81 3.95 13.66
CA ILE A 208 -3.94 3.44 12.88
C ILE A 208 -3.63 3.46 11.38
N PHE A 209 -3.76 2.32 10.72
CA PHE A 209 -3.90 2.24 9.27
C PHE A 209 -5.39 2.32 8.90
N ARG A 210 -5.80 3.44 8.30
CA ARG A 210 -7.19 3.69 7.89
C ARG A 210 -7.34 3.50 6.39
N ILE A 211 -8.29 2.65 5.98
CA ILE A 211 -8.71 2.51 4.58
C ILE A 211 -9.77 3.57 4.31
N ASN A 212 -9.52 4.45 3.34
CA ASN A 212 -10.36 5.59 2.98
C ASN A 212 -10.48 6.65 4.10
N ASP A 213 -11.28 7.70 3.89
CA ASP A 213 -11.56 8.75 4.87
C ASP A 213 -13.05 8.78 5.27
N ASN A 214 -13.44 9.84 5.98
CA ASN A 214 -14.77 9.98 6.54
C ASN A 214 -15.81 10.55 5.55
N THR A 215 -15.39 10.87 4.33
CA THR A 215 -16.21 11.62 3.36
C THR A 215 -16.26 11.00 1.98
N ASN A 216 -15.20 10.34 1.54
CA ASN A 216 -15.06 9.81 0.19
C ASN A 216 -15.88 8.52 0.04
N THR A 217 -16.76 8.51 -0.96
CA THR A 217 -17.71 7.42 -1.24
C THR A 217 -17.17 6.41 -2.25
N THR A 218 -15.90 6.51 -2.65
CA THR A 218 -15.28 5.59 -3.61
C THR A 218 -14.74 4.37 -2.86
N ALA A 219 -15.22 3.17 -3.22
CA ALA A 219 -14.64 1.94 -2.73
C ALA A 219 -13.17 1.83 -3.19
N LEU A 220 -12.32 1.33 -2.30
CA LEU A 220 -10.88 1.17 -2.50
C LEU A 220 -10.52 -0.30 -2.36
N THR A 221 -9.45 -0.70 -3.01
CA THR A 221 -8.86 -2.03 -2.91
C THR A 221 -7.54 -1.98 -2.14
N LEU A 222 -7.39 -2.86 -1.16
CA LEU A 222 -6.12 -3.19 -0.53
C LEU A 222 -5.77 -4.63 -0.86
N THR A 223 -4.59 -4.87 -1.43
CA THR A 223 -4.07 -6.23 -1.67
C THR A 223 -2.81 -6.44 -0.85
N VAL A 224 -2.76 -7.53 -0.07
CA VAL A 224 -1.59 -7.96 0.69
C VAL A 224 -1.25 -9.40 0.29
N ASN A 225 -0.15 -9.56 -0.44
CA ASN A 225 0.30 -10.85 -0.96
C ASN A 225 1.04 -11.69 0.10
N GLY A 226 1.60 -11.06 1.12
CA GLY A 226 2.17 -11.70 2.30
C GLY A 226 1.25 -11.67 3.53
N ASN A 227 1.87 -11.62 4.71
CA ASN A 227 1.16 -11.67 5.99
C ASN A 227 0.74 -10.28 6.47
N VAL A 228 -0.36 -10.25 7.25
CA VAL A 228 -0.80 -9.07 8.00
C VAL A 228 -0.51 -9.29 9.48
N PHE A 229 0.21 -8.35 10.09
CA PHE A 229 0.46 -8.32 11.52
C PHE A 229 0.01 -7.00 12.13
N VAL A 230 -0.88 -7.06 13.11
CA VAL A 230 -1.31 -5.89 13.91
C VAL A 230 -0.82 -6.08 15.33
N ALA A 231 0.12 -5.24 15.76
CA ALA A 231 0.64 -5.26 17.11
C ALA A 231 -0.39 -4.70 18.11
N ALA A 232 -0.14 -4.89 19.42
CA ALA A 232 -1.08 -4.46 20.47
C ALA A 232 -1.38 -2.94 20.47
N ALA A 233 -0.42 -2.12 20.02
CA ALA A 233 -0.59 -0.66 19.88
C ALA A 233 -1.01 -0.24 18.46
N GLY A 234 -1.24 -1.20 17.57
CA GLY A 234 -1.66 -1.00 16.19
C GLY A 234 -3.16 -1.17 16.00
N SER A 235 -3.70 -0.53 14.97
CA SER A 235 -5.09 -0.70 14.57
C SER A 235 -5.28 -0.60 13.06
N ILE A 236 -6.22 -1.39 12.52
CA ILE A 236 -6.74 -1.23 11.16
C ILE A 236 -8.21 -0.82 11.26
N ARG A 237 -8.63 0.17 10.49
CA ARG A 237 -10.06 0.53 10.38
C ARG A 237 -10.45 1.03 8.99
N VAL A 238 -11.73 0.94 8.66
CA VAL A 238 -12.32 1.68 7.53
C VAL A 238 -12.73 3.09 7.95
N GLY A 239 -12.65 4.04 7.01
CA GLY A 239 -13.23 5.38 7.14
C GLY A 239 -14.75 5.38 7.04
N GLU A 240 -15.37 6.50 7.39
CA GLU A 240 -16.83 6.68 7.50
C GLU A 240 -17.53 7.03 6.17
N GLY A 241 -16.81 7.08 5.06
CA GLY A 241 -17.39 7.30 3.74
C GLY A 241 -18.34 6.18 3.33
N ALA A 242 -19.56 6.53 2.89
CA ALA A 242 -20.54 5.56 2.42
C ALA A 242 -20.21 5.10 0.99
N THR A 243 -19.60 3.92 0.84
CA THR A 243 -19.25 3.38 -0.49
C THR A 243 -20.42 2.69 -1.18
N ASN A 244 -21.40 2.21 -0.41
CA ASN A 244 -22.62 1.63 -0.93
C ASN A 244 -23.66 2.71 -1.26
N VAL A 245 -24.32 2.55 -2.39
CA VAL A 245 -25.38 3.48 -2.87
C VAL A 245 -26.80 3.02 -2.57
N VAL A 246 -26.93 1.91 -1.84
CA VAL A 246 -28.17 1.22 -1.44
C VAL A 246 -27.96 0.55 -0.08
N ASP A 247 -29.00 0.49 0.73
CA ASP A 247 -29.01 -0.08 2.08
C ASP A 247 -29.76 -1.43 2.18
N ASP A 248 -30.45 -1.85 1.12
CA ASP A 248 -31.22 -3.10 1.09
C ASP A 248 -30.38 -4.25 0.51
N PRO A 249 -29.95 -5.25 1.30
CA PRO A 249 -29.16 -6.39 0.82
C PRO A 249 -29.89 -7.27 -0.19
N MET A 250 -31.24 -7.21 -0.25
CA MET A 250 -32.08 -8.05 -1.09
C MET A 250 -32.42 -7.41 -2.45
N HIS A 251 -32.02 -6.16 -2.69
CA HIS A 251 -32.45 -5.42 -3.86
C HIS A 251 -31.94 -6.05 -5.17
N TRP A 252 -32.85 -6.22 -6.16
CA TRP A 252 -32.59 -6.75 -7.50
C TRP A 252 -31.43 -6.09 -8.28
N GLY A 253 -31.00 -4.89 -7.87
CA GLY A 253 -29.81 -4.22 -8.41
C GLY A 253 -28.48 -4.75 -7.87
N HIS A 254 -28.45 -5.88 -7.15
CA HIS A 254 -27.23 -6.49 -6.57
C HIS A 254 -26.85 -7.79 -7.27
N ASP A 255 -27.57 -8.11 -8.33
CA ASP A 255 -27.37 -9.31 -9.11
C ASP A 255 -26.15 -9.17 -10.01
N GLY A 256 -25.42 -10.27 -10.17
CA GLY A 256 -24.24 -10.35 -11.01
C GLY A 256 -22.93 -9.99 -10.32
N GLY A 257 -21.96 -9.58 -11.14
CA GLY A 257 -20.55 -9.76 -10.82
C GLY A 257 -20.08 -11.15 -11.25
N THR A 258 -18.86 -11.49 -10.92
CA THR A 258 -18.27 -12.80 -11.26
C THR A 258 -17.50 -13.29 -10.07
N ALA A 259 -17.88 -14.44 -9.53
CA ALA A 259 -17.21 -15.08 -8.40
C ALA A 259 -15.69 -15.09 -8.59
N PRO A 260 -14.89 -14.62 -7.60
CA PRO A 260 -15.28 -14.27 -6.22
C PRO A 260 -15.81 -12.84 -6.02
N TYR A 261 -15.82 -12.00 -7.04
CA TYR A 261 -16.20 -10.59 -6.94
C TYR A 261 -17.65 -10.36 -7.39
N LEU A 262 -18.58 -10.58 -6.47
CA LEU A 262 -20.00 -10.30 -6.69
C LEU A 262 -20.31 -8.81 -6.45
N ASN A 263 -21.28 -8.26 -7.16
CA ASN A 263 -21.75 -6.88 -6.96
C ASN A 263 -22.21 -6.63 -5.51
N TYR A 264 -22.69 -7.67 -4.82
CA TYR A 264 -23.01 -7.63 -3.39
C TYR A 264 -21.81 -7.17 -2.53
N TYR A 265 -20.62 -7.71 -2.79
CA TYR A 265 -19.41 -7.45 -2.01
C TYR A 265 -18.66 -6.19 -2.47
N LEU A 266 -18.68 -5.90 -3.78
CA LEU A 266 -17.95 -4.78 -4.41
C LEU A 266 -18.51 -3.39 -4.09
N ARG A 267 -19.63 -3.30 -3.34
CA ARG A 267 -20.17 -2.05 -2.81
C ARG A 267 -19.36 -1.48 -1.66
N PHE A 268 -18.49 -2.30 -1.07
CA PHE A 268 -17.67 -1.98 0.07
C PHE A 268 -16.20 -1.91 -0.35
N HIS A 269 -15.33 -1.45 0.54
CA HIS A 269 -13.89 -1.60 0.32
C HIS A 269 -13.54 -3.08 0.13
N THR A 270 -12.61 -3.38 -0.77
CA THR A 270 -12.15 -4.74 -1.04
C THR A 270 -10.79 -4.95 -0.39
N ILE A 271 -10.65 -5.97 0.45
CA ILE A 271 -9.36 -6.34 1.05
C ILE A 271 -9.02 -7.76 0.66
N ASN A 272 -7.96 -7.92 -0.12
CA ASN A 272 -7.47 -9.20 -0.64
C ASN A 272 -6.24 -9.64 0.17
N LEU A 273 -6.34 -10.76 0.88
CA LEU A 273 -5.30 -11.30 1.73
C LEU A 273 -4.88 -12.68 1.23
N TYR A 274 -3.58 -12.90 1.03
CA TYR A 274 -3.03 -14.18 0.57
C TYR A 274 -2.23 -14.93 1.64
N GLY A 275 -1.78 -14.23 2.69
CA GLY A 275 -1.02 -14.81 3.79
C GLY A 275 -1.82 -14.96 5.09
N ASP A 276 -1.08 -15.14 6.18
CA ASP A 276 -1.63 -15.20 7.53
C ASP A 276 -2.03 -13.81 8.03
N PHE A 277 -3.04 -13.76 8.90
CA PHE A 277 -3.45 -12.56 9.62
C PHE A 277 -3.35 -12.81 11.11
N VAL A 278 -2.45 -12.10 11.80
CA VAL A 278 -2.42 -12.06 13.26
C VAL A 278 -2.78 -10.67 13.79
N ASN A 279 -3.83 -10.59 14.60
CA ASN A 279 -4.25 -9.37 15.28
C ASN A 279 -4.08 -9.46 16.79
N ASN A 280 -3.14 -8.68 17.33
CA ASN A 280 -2.97 -8.45 18.77
C ASN A 280 -3.51 -7.08 19.23
N GLY A 281 -3.94 -6.22 18.30
CA GLY A 281 -4.47 -4.88 18.55
C GLY A 281 -5.96 -4.80 18.27
N SER A 282 -6.39 -3.80 17.49
CA SER A 282 -7.79 -3.60 17.13
C SER A 282 -7.99 -3.47 15.61
N VAL A 283 -8.76 -4.37 15.03
CA VAL A 283 -9.09 -4.40 13.60
C VAL A 283 -10.60 -4.27 13.43
N ARG A 284 -11.05 -3.26 12.69
CA ARG A 284 -12.47 -3.08 12.37
C ARG A 284 -12.69 -2.78 10.89
N PHE A 285 -13.18 -3.78 10.15
CA PHE A 285 -13.61 -3.64 8.75
C PHE A 285 -15.08 -3.18 8.64
N THR A 286 -15.60 -2.55 9.68
CA THR A 286 -16.92 -1.91 9.72
C THR A 286 -16.92 -0.77 10.74
N ASN A 287 -17.77 0.24 10.54
CA ASN A 287 -18.06 1.25 11.55
C ASN A 287 -19.33 0.94 12.37
N LEU A 288 -20.09 -0.10 12.03
CA LEU A 288 -21.26 -0.51 12.82
C LEU A 288 -20.85 -0.81 14.29
N SER A 289 -21.68 -0.43 15.24
CA SER A 289 -21.45 -0.70 16.68
C SER A 289 -21.93 -2.09 17.11
N TYR A 290 -22.83 -2.69 16.34
CA TYR A 290 -23.37 -4.05 16.48
C TYR A 290 -23.76 -4.59 15.09
N PRO A 291 -23.88 -5.91 14.90
CA PRO A 291 -24.34 -6.50 13.64
C PRO A 291 -25.74 -6.01 13.26
N VAL A 292 -25.98 -5.85 11.95
CA VAL A 292 -27.31 -5.58 11.40
C VAL A 292 -27.51 -6.56 10.24
N TYR A 293 -28.36 -7.56 10.43
CA TYR A 293 -28.43 -8.72 9.54
C TYR A 293 -29.40 -8.57 8.37
N ASN A 294 -30.27 -7.57 8.38
CA ASN A 294 -31.26 -7.35 7.32
C ASN A 294 -31.01 -6.10 6.48
N LEU A 295 -29.96 -5.32 6.77
CA LEU A 295 -29.64 -4.07 6.09
C LEU A 295 -28.12 -3.94 5.90
N PHE A 296 -27.73 -3.30 4.81
CA PHE A 296 -26.39 -2.77 4.64
C PHE A 296 -26.19 -1.48 5.47
N PRO A 297 -24.93 -1.05 5.68
CA PRO A 297 -24.61 0.25 6.24
C PRO A 297 -25.37 1.39 5.53
N PRO A 298 -25.62 2.52 6.22
CA PRO A 298 -26.28 3.66 5.61
C PRO A 298 -25.57 4.18 4.34
N THR A 299 -26.35 4.63 3.37
CA THR A 299 -25.86 5.20 2.08
C THR A 299 -25.37 6.64 2.20
N THR A 300 -25.35 7.20 3.41
CA THR A 300 -24.86 8.54 3.72
C THR A 300 -23.69 8.42 4.67
N SER A 301 -22.58 9.08 4.35
CA SER A 301 -21.35 9.03 5.16
C SER A 301 -21.62 9.44 6.61
N GLY A 302 -20.98 8.74 7.54
CA GLY A 302 -21.15 8.96 8.97
C GLY A 302 -20.63 7.78 9.79
N ALA A 303 -20.75 7.90 11.12
CA ALA A 303 -20.13 7.01 12.11
C ALA A 303 -20.46 5.51 12.00
N THR A 304 -21.36 5.11 11.10
CA THR A 304 -21.80 3.73 10.89
C THR A 304 -21.80 3.29 9.42
N ALA A 305 -21.26 4.10 8.49
CA ALA A 305 -21.40 3.87 7.06
C ALA A 305 -20.25 3.05 6.43
N GLY A 306 -19.03 3.14 6.98
CA GLY A 306 -17.88 2.43 6.43
C GLY A 306 -17.96 0.93 6.63
N ALA A 307 -17.63 0.18 5.57
CA ALA A 307 -17.56 -1.28 5.61
C ALA A 307 -16.59 -1.83 4.54
N ALA A 308 -16.19 -3.09 4.72
CA ALA A 308 -15.23 -3.77 3.89
C ALA A 308 -15.57 -5.26 3.69
N SER A 309 -15.40 -5.73 2.46
CA SER A 309 -15.42 -7.15 2.12
C SER A 309 -13.99 -7.68 2.13
N VAL A 310 -13.71 -8.63 3.03
CA VAL A 310 -12.37 -9.21 3.20
C VAL A 310 -12.33 -10.60 2.58
N TYR A 311 -11.37 -10.82 1.70
CA TYR A 311 -11.14 -12.05 0.97
C TYR A 311 -9.85 -12.71 1.46
N PHE A 312 -9.92 -13.99 1.82
CA PHE A 312 -8.76 -14.85 1.97
C PHE A 312 -8.59 -15.71 0.72
N PHE A 313 -7.54 -15.42 -0.04
CA PHE A 313 -7.22 -16.06 -1.31
C PHE A 313 -6.10 -17.10 -1.18
N GLY A 314 -5.77 -17.70 -2.33
CA GLY A 314 -4.55 -18.46 -2.53
C GLY A 314 -4.73 -19.96 -2.34
N ALA A 315 -3.85 -20.72 -3.01
CA ALA A 315 -3.77 -22.17 -2.90
C ALA A 315 -2.77 -22.56 -1.80
N SER A 316 -3.02 -22.10 -0.58
CA SER A 316 -2.18 -22.33 0.61
C SER A 316 -3.04 -22.36 1.87
N ASP A 317 -2.61 -23.13 2.87
CA ASP A 317 -3.19 -23.03 4.20
C ASP A 317 -2.74 -21.72 4.87
N ASN A 318 -3.67 -21.05 5.55
CA ASN A 318 -3.38 -19.81 6.27
C ASN A 318 -4.10 -19.77 7.62
N SER A 319 -3.62 -18.91 8.50
CA SER A 319 -4.20 -18.68 9.82
C SER A 319 -4.72 -17.26 9.99
N LEU A 320 -5.92 -17.12 10.54
CA LEU A 320 -6.47 -15.88 11.08
C LEU A 320 -6.52 -16.00 12.61
N ILE A 321 -5.64 -15.27 13.29
CA ILE A 321 -5.50 -15.29 14.76
C ILE A 321 -6.02 -13.99 15.35
N CYS A 322 -7.15 -14.07 16.06
CA CYS A 322 -7.81 -12.94 16.71
C CYS A 322 -7.48 -12.92 18.22
N ASN A 323 -6.35 -12.28 18.57
CA ASN A 323 -5.96 -12.01 19.96
C ASN A 323 -6.56 -10.70 20.50
N GLY A 324 -6.91 -9.77 19.62
CA GLY A 324 -7.74 -8.61 19.91
C GLY A 324 -8.98 -8.53 19.03
N THR A 325 -9.79 -7.51 19.25
CA THR A 325 -11.02 -7.27 18.50
C THR A 325 -10.76 -7.21 17.00
N THR A 326 -11.45 -8.07 16.25
CA THR A 326 -11.34 -8.27 14.80
C THR A 326 -12.75 -8.36 14.23
N ASP A 327 -13.23 -7.24 13.69
CA ASP A 327 -14.58 -7.15 13.14
C ASP A 327 -14.53 -7.22 11.63
N PHE A 328 -15.24 -8.20 11.08
CA PHE A 328 -15.49 -8.30 9.65
C PHE A 328 -16.90 -7.79 9.36
N TYR A 329 -17.02 -6.99 8.29
CA TYR A 329 -18.34 -6.77 7.70
C TYR A 329 -18.70 -8.00 6.85
N ASN A 330 -17.98 -8.24 5.75
CA ASN A 330 -18.04 -9.51 5.03
C ASN A 330 -16.71 -10.26 5.10
N LEU A 331 -16.78 -11.58 5.18
CA LEU A 331 -15.64 -12.50 5.12
C LEU A 331 -15.87 -13.54 4.01
N ILE A 332 -14.95 -13.60 3.06
CA ILE A 332 -15.01 -14.49 1.91
C ILE A 332 -13.78 -15.40 1.91
N ILE A 333 -14.01 -16.70 1.81
CA ILE A 333 -12.97 -17.72 1.72
C ILE A 333 -12.93 -18.23 0.29
N ASP A 334 -11.81 -18.01 -0.39
CA ASP A 334 -11.59 -18.47 -1.76
C ASP A 334 -10.20 -19.08 -1.91
N LYS A 335 -10.03 -20.26 -1.30
CA LYS A 335 -8.73 -20.92 -1.16
C LYS A 335 -8.61 -22.11 -2.10
N GLY A 336 -7.97 -21.87 -3.24
CA GLY A 336 -7.81 -22.87 -4.29
C GLY A 336 -9.09 -23.06 -5.11
N VAL A 337 -9.39 -24.30 -5.48
CA VAL A 337 -10.53 -24.66 -6.35
C VAL A 337 -11.45 -25.71 -5.75
N ASP A 338 -11.05 -26.29 -4.61
CA ASP A 338 -11.72 -27.36 -3.87
C ASP A 338 -11.44 -27.19 -2.36
N GLN A 339 -11.80 -28.18 -1.55
CA GLN A 339 -11.73 -28.12 -0.09
C GLN A 339 -10.29 -28.26 0.47
N SER A 340 -9.26 -28.39 -0.38
CA SER A 340 -7.91 -28.79 0.06
C SER A 340 -7.21 -27.78 0.96
N PHE A 341 -7.42 -26.48 0.71
CA PHE A 341 -6.71 -25.41 1.43
C PHE A 341 -7.59 -24.77 2.48
N THR A 342 -7.01 -24.53 3.65
CA THR A 342 -7.74 -24.18 4.86
C THR A 342 -7.42 -22.76 5.32
N LEU A 343 -8.43 -21.97 5.68
CA LEU A 343 -8.27 -20.85 6.60
C LEU A 343 -8.60 -21.35 8.01
N ASN A 344 -7.58 -21.41 8.87
CA ASN A 344 -7.76 -21.73 10.28
C ASN A 344 -8.02 -20.44 11.05
N VAL A 345 -9.23 -20.25 11.55
CA VAL A 345 -9.62 -19.11 12.39
C VAL A 345 -9.52 -19.51 13.85
N TYR A 346 -8.67 -18.83 14.60
CA TYR A 346 -8.55 -18.98 16.03
C TYR A 346 -8.90 -17.67 16.73
N SER A 347 -9.85 -17.73 17.66
CA SER A 347 -10.20 -16.59 18.52
C SER A 347 -9.84 -16.86 19.97
N SER A 348 -9.11 -15.95 20.61
CA SER A 348 -8.73 -16.09 22.02
C SER A 348 -9.82 -15.69 23.02
N ALA A 349 -10.91 -15.06 22.55
CA ALA A 349 -12.09 -14.70 23.33
C ALA A 349 -13.31 -14.55 22.41
N TYR A 350 -14.53 -14.81 22.91
CA TYR A 350 -15.77 -14.68 22.11
C TYR A 350 -15.96 -13.30 21.47
N THR A 351 -15.42 -12.25 22.10
CA THR A 351 -15.52 -10.86 21.64
C THR A 351 -14.46 -10.48 20.59
N ASN A 352 -13.54 -11.38 20.23
CA ASN A 352 -12.39 -11.05 19.37
C ASN A 352 -12.63 -11.33 17.89
N PHE A 353 -13.31 -12.41 17.51
CA PHE A 353 -13.77 -12.63 16.13
C PHE A 353 -15.26 -12.31 16.04
N ARG A 354 -15.64 -11.37 15.18
CA ARG A 354 -17.03 -10.92 15.05
C ARG A 354 -17.40 -10.62 13.60
N LEU A 355 -18.61 -11.02 13.20
CA LEU A 355 -19.14 -10.86 11.86
C LEU A 355 -20.43 -10.00 11.87
N PHE A 356 -20.43 -8.91 11.10
CA PHE A 356 -21.43 -7.84 11.19
C PHE A 356 -22.35 -7.72 9.96
N GLY A 357 -21.96 -8.32 8.83
CA GLY A 357 -22.64 -8.13 7.54
C GLY A 357 -24.08 -8.65 7.51
N ALA A 358 -24.80 -8.24 6.48
CA ALA A 358 -26.16 -8.70 6.24
C ALA A 358 -26.22 -10.18 5.88
N ASN A 359 -27.31 -10.83 6.28
CA ASN A 359 -27.58 -12.26 6.15
C ASN A 359 -28.97 -12.55 5.56
N SER A 360 -29.70 -11.57 5.04
CA SER A 360 -31.04 -11.78 4.46
C SER A 360 -31.05 -12.11 2.96
N ALA A 361 -30.03 -11.71 2.19
CA ALA A 361 -30.05 -11.83 0.72
C ALA A 361 -30.03 -13.27 0.19
N GLU A 362 -30.68 -13.50 -0.95
CA GLU A 362 -30.73 -14.79 -1.63
C GLU A 362 -29.36 -15.17 -2.23
N TYR A 363 -29.00 -16.44 -2.32
CA TYR A 363 -27.87 -16.89 -3.14
C TYR A 363 -28.19 -16.80 -4.64
N GLN A 364 -27.16 -16.81 -5.49
CA GLN A 364 -27.29 -16.80 -6.94
C GLN A 364 -26.68 -18.05 -7.57
N ASN A 365 -26.97 -18.25 -8.87
CA ASN A 365 -26.38 -19.31 -9.68
C ASN A 365 -26.56 -20.70 -9.04
N ALA A 366 -27.83 -21.04 -8.73
CA ALA A 366 -28.25 -22.30 -8.13
C ALA A 366 -27.58 -23.51 -8.82
N SER A 367 -26.54 -24.03 -8.17
CA SER A 367 -25.66 -25.07 -8.67
C SER A 367 -25.01 -25.79 -7.47
N ALA A 368 -24.07 -26.71 -7.74
CA ALA A 368 -23.27 -27.30 -6.67
C ALA A 368 -22.39 -26.28 -5.93
N ASN A 369 -22.10 -25.13 -6.54
CA ASN A 369 -21.29 -24.07 -5.96
C ASN A 369 -21.98 -22.71 -6.18
N PRO A 370 -23.04 -22.41 -5.40
CA PRO A 370 -23.78 -21.17 -5.56
C PRO A 370 -22.98 -19.95 -5.11
N ASP A 371 -23.35 -18.80 -5.65
CA ASP A 371 -22.84 -17.49 -5.26
C ASP A 371 -23.60 -17.02 -4.02
N VAL A 372 -23.03 -17.28 -2.84
CA VAL A 372 -23.66 -16.91 -1.57
C VAL A 372 -23.46 -15.43 -1.32
N ARG A 373 -24.56 -14.70 -1.04
CA ARG A 373 -24.60 -13.27 -0.75
C ARG A 373 -24.95 -13.04 0.72
N LYS A 374 -24.01 -13.32 1.62
CA LYS A 374 -24.19 -13.24 3.07
C LYS A 374 -22.95 -12.62 3.70
N ALA A 375 -22.95 -12.41 5.01
CA ALA A 375 -21.78 -11.89 5.70
C ALA A 375 -20.57 -12.85 5.59
N LEU A 376 -20.85 -14.16 5.53
CA LEU A 376 -19.85 -15.19 5.27
C LEU A 376 -20.10 -15.81 3.90
N TRP A 377 -19.04 -16.04 3.12
CA TRP A 377 -19.10 -16.92 1.96
C TRP A 377 -17.86 -17.78 1.87
N ILE A 378 -18.06 -19.09 2.00
CA ILE A 378 -17.03 -20.08 1.66
C ILE A 378 -17.22 -20.38 0.18
N ARG A 379 -16.48 -19.72 -0.72
CA ARG A 379 -16.53 -19.97 -2.16
C ARG A 379 -15.81 -21.25 -2.54
N ALA A 380 -14.61 -21.44 -2.01
CA ALA A 380 -13.76 -22.61 -2.20
C ALA A 380 -12.78 -22.73 -1.03
N GLY A 381 -12.36 -23.95 -0.71
CA GLY A 381 -11.48 -24.24 0.43
C GLY A 381 -12.23 -24.59 1.70
N THR A 382 -11.49 -24.80 2.78
CA THR A 382 -12.02 -25.14 4.10
C THR A 382 -11.92 -23.94 5.03
N LEU A 383 -13.01 -23.60 5.72
CA LEU A 383 -13.00 -22.71 6.87
C LEU A 383 -13.02 -23.57 8.14
N ALA A 384 -11.91 -23.59 8.88
CA ALA A 384 -11.82 -24.27 10.17
C ALA A 384 -11.91 -23.25 11.31
N LEU A 385 -12.83 -23.48 12.25
CA LEU A 385 -13.10 -22.58 13.37
C LEU A 385 -12.66 -23.23 14.68
N ASP A 386 -11.83 -22.52 15.45
CA ASP A 386 -11.29 -22.96 16.74
C ASP A 386 -11.20 -21.81 17.77
N GLY A 387 -10.93 -22.17 19.03
CA GLY A 387 -10.83 -21.25 20.16
C GLY A 387 -12.18 -20.92 20.79
N LEU A 388 -12.36 -19.66 21.19
CA LEU A 388 -13.58 -19.10 21.75
C LEU A 388 -14.26 -18.24 20.67
N LEU A 389 -15.07 -18.90 19.84
CA LEU A 389 -15.68 -18.30 18.66
C LEU A 389 -17.17 -18.62 18.59
N VAL A 390 -17.96 -17.63 18.19
CA VAL A 390 -19.38 -17.83 17.93
C VAL A 390 -19.78 -17.08 16.67
N ILE A 391 -20.59 -17.72 15.82
CA ILE A 391 -21.27 -17.08 14.69
C ILE A 391 -22.77 -17.13 15.00
N PRO A 392 -23.38 -16.01 15.43
CA PRO A 392 -24.79 -15.98 15.84
C PRO A 392 -25.80 -16.19 14.71
N SER A 393 -25.42 -15.88 13.47
CA SER A 393 -26.32 -15.98 12.32
C SER A 393 -25.51 -16.16 11.04
N LEU A 394 -25.96 -17.08 10.19
CA LEU A 394 -25.50 -17.30 8.81
C LEU A 394 -26.57 -16.89 7.79
N SER A 395 -27.84 -16.86 8.21
CA SER A 395 -28.98 -16.39 7.42
C SER A 395 -30.07 -15.82 8.33
N GLU A 396 -30.82 -14.83 7.86
CA GLU A 396 -32.05 -14.33 8.52
C GLU A 396 -33.31 -14.44 7.62
N ALA A 397 -33.17 -15.09 6.45
CA ALA A 397 -34.21 -15.25 5.43
C ALA A 397 -34.86 -13.94 4.93
N ASP A 398 -35.75 -14.05 3.93
CA ASP A 398 -36.62 -12.94 3.52
C ASP A 398 -37.84 -12.86 4.47
N PRO A 399 -38.05 -11.75 5.20
CA PRO A 399 -39.25 -11.59 6.01
C PRO A 399 -40.55 -11.58 5.19
N PHE A 400 -40.48 -11.24 3.90
CA PHE A 400 -41.64 -11.19 2.99
C PHE A 400 -41.89 -12.54 2.27
N ASN A 401 -40.87 -13.40 2.17
CA ASN A 401 -40.97 -14.72 1.56
C ASN A 401 -40.26 -15.80 2.42
N PRO A 402 -40.81 -16.15 3.59
CA PRO A 402 -40.17 -17.05 4.56
C PRO A 402 -39.91 -18.47 4.06
N GLY A 403 -40.53 -18.87 2.93
CA GLY A 403 -40.36 -20.18 2.32
C GLY A 403 -39.35 -20.20 1.16
N ASP A 404 -38.67 -19.08 0.91
CA ASP A 404 -37.69 -19.00 -0.16
C ASP A 404 -36.39 -19.68 0.23
N GLU A 405 -36.20 -20.92 -0.25
CA GLU A 405 -34.99 -21.70 -0.06
C GLU A 405 -33.74 -20.99 -0.59
N THR A 406 -33.89 -20.01 -1.51
CA THR A 406 -32.77 -19.23 -2.01
C THR A 406 -32.13 -18.36 -0.94
N THR A 407 -32.82 -18.11 0.17
CA THR A 407 -32.30 -17.34 1.29
C THR A 407 -31.49 -18.18 2.29
N ASN A 408 -31.42 -19.50 2.13
CA ASN A 408 -30.63 -20.37 3.00
C ASN A 408 -29.12 -20.11 2.87
N TYR A 409 -28.39 -20.36 3.97
CA TYR A 409 -26.93 -20.41 3.89
C TYR A 409 -26.49 -21.76 3.30
N LEU A 410 -25.72 -21.73 2.22
CA LEU A 410 -25.25 -22.93 1.55
C LEU A 410 -23.72 -23.06 1.66
N ILE A 411 -23.28 -24.27 2.00
CA ILE A 411 -21.87 -24.67 1.87
C ILE A 411 -21.71 -25.31 0.49
N PRO A 412 -20.90 -24.75 -0.42
CA PRO A 412 -20.77 -25.29 -1.77
C PRO A 412 -19.96 -26.59 -1.79
N SER A 413 -20.06 -27.38 -2.86
CA SER A 413 -19.36 -28.67 -2.98
C SER A 413 -17.83 -28.55 -2.97
N ASN A 414 -17.29 -27.41 -3.41
CA ASN A 414 -15.87 -27.08 -3.37
C ASN A 414 -15.45 -26.36 -2.08
N GLY A 415 -16.37 -26.15 -1.14
CA GLY A 415 -16.14 -25.53 0.15
C GLY A 415 -16.41 -26.50 1.31
N ALA A 416 -15.82 -26.23 2.48
CA ALA A 416 -16.13 -26.93 3.71
C ALA A 416 -16.13 -25.98 4.90
N LEU A 417 -17.01 -26.24 5.87
CA LEU A 417 -17.02 -25.59 7.18
C LEU A 417 -16.71 -26.65 8.24
N GLN A 418 -15.66 -26.42 9.02
CA GLN A 418 -15.20 -27.32 10.06
C GLN A 418 -15.26 -26.62 11.42
N ILE A 419 -15.92 -27.26 12.38
CA ILE A 419 -16.07 -26.78 13.76
C ILE A 419 -15.15 -27.62 14.63
N ASP A 420 -13.92 -27.14 14.86
CA ASP A 420 -12.86 -27.92 15.50
C ASP A 420 -12.75 -27.71 17.00
N GLY A 421 -13.04 -26.49 17.47
CA GLY A 421 -12.91 -26.15 18.87
C GLY A 421 -14.12 -26.58 19.70
N PRO A 422 -13.93 -27.15 20.91
CA PRO A 422 -15.05 -27.57 21.79
C PRO A 422 -15.88 -26.38 22.32
N ASN A 423 -15.40 -25.15 22.15
CA ASN A 423 -16.05 -23.92 22.57
C ASN A 423 -16.53 -23.07 21.39
N VAL A 424 -16.58 -23.65 20.19
CA VAL A 424 -17.09 -22.99 18.98
C VAL A 424 -18.58 -23.27 18.83
N ALA A 425 -19.35 -22.22 18.54
CA ALA A 425 -20.77 -22.32 18.24
C ALA A 425 -21.11 -21.61 16.92
N VAL A 426 -21.90 -22.25 16.07
CA VAL A 426 -22.37 -21.68 14.80
C VAL A 426 -23.86 -21.91 14.73
N PHE A 427 -24.62 -20.82 14.54
CA PHE A 427 -26.07 -20.84 14.44
C PHE A 427 -26.49 -20.40 13.03
N THR A 428 -27.54 -21.03 12.51
CA THR A 428 -28.10 -20.65 11.21
C THR A 428 -28.76 -19.28 11.29
N THR A 429 -29.59 -19.06 12.30
CA THR A 429 -30.32 -17.81 12.58
C THR A 429 -30.08 -17.39 14.02
N ALA A 430 -30.10 -16.09 14.29
CA ALA A 430 -30.10 -15.59 15.67
C ALA A 430 -31.52 -15.54 16.25
N ASP A 431 -31.67 -15.91 17.53
CA ASP A 431 -32.98 -15.94 18.19
C ASP A 431 -33.29 -14.66 18.99
N ASP A 432 -32.27 -14.10 19.65
CA ASP A 432 -32.39 -12.89 20.49
C ASP A 432 -31.13 -12.00 20.43
N TYR A 433 -31.33 -10.69 20.40
CA TYR A 433 -30.25 -9.69 20.39
C TYR A 433 -29.36 -9.78 21.64
N GLN A 434 -29.90 -10.27 22.75
CA GLN A 434 -29.16 -10.49 24.00
C GLN A 434 -28.07 -11.54 23.84
N GLU A 435 -28.27 -12.55 23.00
CA GLU A 435 -27.28 -13.59 22.74
C GLU A 435 -26.10 -13.01 21.96
N ILE A 436 -26.39 -12.15 20.97
CA ILE A 436 -25.37 -11.44 20.19
C ILE A 436 -24.61 -10.46 21.08
N ASN A 437 -25.31 -9.70 21.93
CA ASN A 437 -24.68 -8.80 22.90
C ASN A 437 -23.73 -9.55 23.83
N ALA A 438 -24.14 -10.72 24.34
CA ALA A 438 -23.33 -11.56 25.21
C ALA A 438 -22.12 -12.17 24.47
N ALA A 439 -22.33 -12.67 23.26
CA ALA A 439 -21.31 -13.26 22.40
C ALA A 439 -20.22 -12.25 22.01
N TYR A 440 -20.65 -11.12 21.45
CA TYR A 440 -19.77 -10.16 20.80
C TYR A 440 -19.37 -8.98 21.69
N GLY A 441 -19.92 -8.89 22.90
CA GLY A 441 -19.67 -7.76 23.81
C GLY A 441 -20.17 -6.44 23.22
N VAL A 442 -21.30 -6.48 22.51
CA VAL A 442 -21.95 -5.32 21.88
C VAL A 442 -23.23 -4.94 22.64
N ALA A 443 -23.85 -3.84 22.22
CA ALA A 443 -25.02 -3.26 22.90
C ALA A 443 -26.13 -2.91 21.91
N ALA A 444 -26.58 -3.89 21.13
CA ALA A 444 -27.82 -3.80 20.37
C ALA A 444 -29.02 -3.61 21.33
N PRO A 445 -30.02 -2.78 20.98
CA PRO A 445 -31.14 -2.48 21.87
C PRO A 445 -32.28 -3.50 21.83
N ASP A 446 -32.54 -4.10 20.67
CA ASP A 446 -33.63 -5.05 20.43
C ASP A 446 -33.43 -5.84 19.12
N ASN A 447 -34.24 -6.88 18.93
CA ASN A 447 -34.25 -7.74 17.74
C ASN A 447 -34.50 -6.96 16.44
N GLY A 448 -35.45 -6.02 16.45
CA GLY A 448 -35.85 -5.28 15.25
C GLY A 448 -34.73 -4.38 14.71
N THR A 449 -33.93 -3.80 15.60
CA THR A 449 -32.81 -2.92 15.25
C THR A 449 -31.67 -3.66 14.54
N ILE A 450 -31.46 -4.93 14.88
CA ILE A 450 -30.41 -5.75 14.27
C ILE A 450 -30.94 -6.70 13.19
N GLY A 451 -32.24 -6.61 12.89
CA GLY A 451 -32.84 -7.32 11.77
C GLY A 451 -33.07 -8.80 12.00
N ILE A 452 -33.22 -9.24 13.24
CA ILE A 452 -33.50 -10.64 13.57
C ILE A 452 -34.97 -10.83 13.93
N THR A 453 -35.50 -12.01 13.63
CA THR A 453 -36.88 -12.34 13.95
C THR A 453 -36.95 -13.67 14.71
N SER A 454 -37.35 -13.60 15.98
CA SER A 454 -37.37 -14.75 16.89
C SER A 454 -38.28 -15.88 16.37
N GLY A 455 -37.73 -17.10 16.30
CA GLY A 455 -38.50 -18.34 16.13
C GLY A 455 -39.17 -18.57 14.77
N LEU A 456 -38.82 -17.81 13.72
CA LEU A 456 -39.48 -17.92 12.41
C LEU A 456 -38.66 -18.61 11.31
N TYR A 457 -37.32 -18.69 11.42
CA TYR A 457 -36.48 -18.93 10.23
C TYR A 457 -35.37 -20.01 10.36
N SER A 458 -35.32 -20.78 11.45
CA SER A 458 -34.36 -21.90 11.55
C SER A 458 -34.75 -23.06 10.63
N ALA A 459 -34.52 -22.91 9.33
CA ALA A 459 -34.50 -24.03 8.39
C ALA A 459 -33.04 -24.45 8.17
N VAL A 460 -32.77 -25.73 8.46
CA VAL A 460 -31.49 -26.41 8.21
C VAL A 460 -31.42 -26.83 6.75
#